data_AF-A0A947NKD7-F1
#
_entry.id   AF-A0A947NKD7-F1
#
_cell.length_a   1.000
_cell.length_b   1.000
_cell.length_c   1.000
_cell.angle_alpha   90.00
_cell.angle_beta   90.00
_cell.angle_gamma   90.00
#
_symmetry.space_group_name_H-M   'P 1'
#
loop_
_entity.id
_entity.type
_entity.pdbx_description
1 polymer ?
#
loop_
_entity_poly.entity_id
_entity_poly.type
_entity_poly.pdbx_seq_one_letter_code
_entity_poly.pdbx_strand_id
1 'polypeptide(L)'
;MRARTLSLLLVILCLATVMPARSSVLISELCDPRLNYTTDRFIEIYNSGDEAVDLVDWSLVAVGNGGDIFPWHLSGLIEPGDALVAGDATTTVAFPVDFPEEEWSNNNGLWN
;
A
#
# COMPACT_ATOMS: atom_id res chain seq x y z
N MET A 1 24.92 -43.40 26.09
CA MET A 1 25.05 -42.42 24.99
C MET A 1 23.69 -42.27 24.32
N ARG A 2 23.26 -41.03 23.98
CA ARG A 2 22.03 -40.62 23.25
C ARG A 2 21.01 -39.76 24.05
N ALA A 3 21.46 -38.63 24.60
CA ALA A 3 20.57 -37.54 25.05
C ALA A 3 21.03 -36.14 24.59
N ARG A 4 22.02 -36.06 23.67
CA ARG A 4 22.64 -34.78 23.26
C ARG A 4 22.05 -34.17 21.98
N THR A 5 21.28 -34.93 21.21
CA THR A 5 20.70 -34.46 19.94
C THR A 5 19.38 -33.72 20.11
N LEU A 6 18.64 -33.94 21.20
CA LEU A 6 17.33 -33.30 21.41
C LEU A 6 17.44 -31.82 21.77
N SER A 7 18.47 -31.42 22.52
CA SER A 7 18.68 -30.02 22.94
C SER A 7 19.19 -29.11 21.82
N LEU A 8 19.91 -29.65 20.84
CA LEU A 8 20.42 -28.85 19.71
C LEU A 8 19.30 -28.53 18.70
N LEU A 9 18.34 -29.45 18.53
CA LEU A 9 17.18 -29.27 17.63
C LEU A 9 16.22 -28.18 18.13
N LEU A 10 16.06 -28.03 19.46
CA LEU A 10 15.20 -27.02 20.07
C LEU A 10 15.79 -25.60 19.99
N VAL A 11 17.12 -25.46 20.08
CA VAL A 11 17.80 -24.16 19.95
C VAL A 11 17.78 -23.63 18.52
N ILE A 12 17.89 -24.52 17.52
CA ILE A 12 17.76 -24.16 16.10
C ILE A 12 16.32 -23.75 15.74
N LEU A 13 15.30 -24.37 16.37
CA LEU A 13 13.90 -24.00 16.20
C LEU A 13 13.57 -22.61 16.79
N CYS A 14 14.21 -22.21 17.89
CA CYS A 14 13.98 -20.91 18.53
C CYS A 14 14.67 -19.72 17.84
N LEU A 15 15.68 -19.94 16.99
CA LEU A 15 16.32 -18.87 16.22
C LEU A 15 15.56 -18.49 14.93
N ALA A 16 14.51 -19.24 14.56
CA ALA A 16 13.95 -19.17 13.21
C ALA A 16 12.98 -18.01 12.94
N THR A 17 12.36 -17.33 13.91
CA THR A 17 11.31 -16.36 13.55
C THR A 17 11.14 -15.22 14.54
N VAL A 18 12.13 -14.32 14.62
CA VAL A 18 11.84 -12.93 14.95
C VAL A 18 12.04 -12.12 13.68
N MET A 19 11.24 -12.40 12.65
CA MET A 19 11.12 -11.46 11.54
C MET A 19 10.38 -10.24 12.12
N PRO A 20 10.98 -9.05 12.08
CA PRO A 20 10.25 -7.85 12.48
C PRO A 20 8.99 -7.78 11.62
N ALA A 21 7.83 -7.55 12.25
CA ALA A 21 6.62 -7.17 11.53
C ALA A 21 6.87 -5.79 10.91
N ARG A 22 7.48 -5.78 9.72
CA ARG A 22 7.57 -4.60 8.88
C ARG A 22 6.29 -4.57 8.04
N SER A 23 5.62 -3.43 7.95
CA SER A 23 4.61 -3.25 6.91
C SER A 23 5.32 -3.45 5.57
N SER A 24 4.99 -4.53 4.87
CA SER A 24 5.53 -4.83 3.55
C SER A 24 5.00 -3.85 2.52
N VAL A 25 3.77 -3.37 2.71
CA VAL A 25 3.14 -2.33 1.90
C VAL A 25 3.60 -0.95 2.37
N LEU A 26 4.05 -0.13 1.41
CA LEU A 26 4.51 1.24 1.58
C LEU A 26 3.74 2.17 0.64
N ILE A 27 3.64 3.46 0.98
CA ILE A 27 3.31 4.49 -0.01
C ILE A 27 4.59 4.76 -0.81
N SER A 28 4.63 4.34 -2.07
CA SER A 28 5.80 4.48 -2.95
C SER A 28 5.82 5.82 -3.68
N GLU A 29 4.66 6.30 -4.11
CA GLU A 29 4.53 7.59 -4.81
C GLU A 29 3.34 8.40 -4.28
N LEU A 30 3.54 9.72 -4.24
CA LEU A 30 2.49 10.72 -4.04
C LEU A 30 2.64 11.74 -5.17
N CYS A 31 1.80 11.63 -6.18
CA CYS A 31 1.93 12.42 -7.40
C CYS A 31 1.07 13.68 -7.33
N ASP A 32 1.70 14.83 -7.57
CA ASP A 32 1.05 16.14 -7.74
C ASP A 32 1.54 16.81 -9.04
N PRO A 33 0.97 16.45 -10.20
CA PRO A 33 1.48 16.89 -11.49
C PRO A 33 1.10 18.36 -11.76
N ARG A 34 2.00 19.09 -12.44
CA ARG A 34 1.75 20.50 -12.80
C ARG A 34 0.54 20.71 -13.73
N LEU A 35 0.27 19.74 -14.60
CA LEU A 35 -0.86 19.76 -15.53
C LEU A 35 -1.85 18.69 -15.11
N ASN A 36 -3.15 18.95 -15.28
CA ASN A 36 -4.24 18.03 -14.97
C ASN A 36 -4.25 17.54 -13.51
N TYR A 37 -3.72 18.31 -12.55
CA TYR A 37 -3.65 17.91 -11.13
C TYR A 37 -5.00 17.45 -10.55
N THR A 38 -6.12 17.93 -11.07
CA THR A 38 -7.44 17.49 -10.62
C THR A 38 -7.67 15.99 -10.89
N THR A 39 -7.37 15.51 -12.09
CA THR A 39 -7.63 14.12 -12.53
C THR A 39 -6.42 13.21 -12.44
N ASP A 40 -5.21 13.75 -12.56
CA ASP A 40 -3.97 12.97 -12.73
C ASP A 40 -3.14 12.92 -11.43
N ARG A 41 -3.68 13.44 -10.32
CA ARG A 41 -3.14 13.20 -8.97
C ARG A 41 -3.46 11.78 -8.53
N PHE A 42 -2.50 11.12 -7.91
CA PHE A 42 -2.68 9.77 -7.39
C PHE A 42 -1.76 9.49 -6.20
N ILE A 43 -2.07 8.39 -5.51
CA ILE A 43 -1.22 7.78 -4.49
C ILE A 43 -0.95 6.34 -4.94
N GLU A 44 0.31 5.94 -4.92
CA GLU A 44 0.73 4.57 -5.22
C GLU A 44 1.12 3.84 -3.94
N ILE A 45 0.68 2.59 -3.82
CA ILE A 45 1.18 1.65 -2.81
C ILE A 45 2.02 0.57 -3.47
N TYR A 46 3.08 0.14 -2.79
CA TYR A 46 4.01 -0.89 -3.27
C TYR A 46 4.26 -1.95 -2.20
N ASN A 47 4.18 -3.21 -2.59
CA ASN A 47 4.54 -4.33 -1.71
C ASN A 47 6.04 -4.63 -1.83
N SER A 48 6.81 -4.14 -0.85
CA SER A 48 8.24 -4.36 -0.70
C SER A 48 8.62 -5.67 0.00
N GLY A 49 7.62 -6.44 0.43
CA GLY A 49 7.81 -7.74 1.08
C GLY A 49 8.07 -8.87 0.08
N ASP A 50 8.17 -10.07 0.62
CA ASP A 50 8.37 -11.34 -0.09
C ASP A 50 7.11 -12.22 -0.15
N GLU A 51 6.01 -11.78 0.46
CA GLU A 51 4.71 -12.47 0.47
C GLU A 51 3.58 -11.55 0.01
N ALA A 52 2.52 -12.14 -0.55
CA ALA A 52 1.30 -11.43 -0.94
C ALA A 52 0.59 -10.85 0.28
N VAL A 53 0.00 -9.66 0.13
CA VAL A 53 -0.76 -8.99 1.19
C VAL A 53 -2.22 -8.85 0.77
N ASP A 54 -3.13 -9.32 1.62
CA ASP A 54 -4.57 -9.11 1.47
C ASP A 54 -4.94 -7.71 1.97
N LEU A 55 -5.53 -6.92 1.08
CA LEU A 55 -5.95 -5.54 1.31
C LEU A 55 -7.42 -5.42 1.73
N VAL A 56 -8.12 -6.54 1.92
CA VAL A 56 -9.50 -6.52 2.46
C VAL A 56 -9.53 -5.73 3.77
N ASP A 57 -10.53 -4.86 3.88
CA ASP A 57 -10.77 -3.94 4.99
C ASP A 57 -9.68 -2.86 5.22
N TRP A 58 -8.68 -2.76 4.34
CA TRP A 58 -7.74 -1.64 4.37
C TRP A 58 -8.36 -0.38 3.75
N SER A 59 -7.92 0.78 4.23
CA SER A 59 -8.24 2.06 3.63
C SER A 59 -6.96 2.85 3.34
N LEU A 60 -6.88 3.44 2.16
CA LEU A 60 -5.89 4.47 1.86
C LEU A 60 -6.57 5.83 2.02
N VAL A 61 -6.07 6.67 2.93
CA VAL A 61 -6.69 7.96 3.22
C VAL A 61 -5.75 9.08 2.82
N ALA A 62 -6.21 9.91 1.90
CA ALA A 62 -5.58 11.14 1.54
C ALA A 62 -5.86 12.19 2.63
N VAL A 63 -4.83 12.72 3.27
CA VAL A 63 -4.93 13.68 4.39
C VAL A 63 -4.27 15.00 4.01
N GLY A 64 -4.98 16.10 4.23
CA GLY A 64 -4.52 17.46 3.90
C GLY A 64 -5.07 18.46 4.90
N ASN A 65 -4.30 19.52 5.21
CA ASN A 65 -4.73 20.61 6.09
C ASN A 65 -5.30 20.17 7.46
N GLY A 66 -4.80 19.05 8.00
CA GLY A 66 -5.18 18.53 9.30
C GLY A 66 -6.47 17.70 9.33
N GLY A 67 -7.02 17.32 8.17
CA GLY A 67 -8.19 16.45 8.08
C GLY A 67 -8.13 15.45 6.92
N ASP A 68 -8.97 14.43 7.02
CA ASP A 68 -9.19 13.46 5.94
C ASP A 68 -9.85 14.16 4.76
N ILE A 69 -9.25 14.03 3.58
CA ILE A 69 -9.78 14.60 2.34
C ILE A 69 -10.55 13.55 1.56
N PHE A 70 -10.00 12.35 1.43
CA PHE A 70 -10.64 11.28 0.66
C PHE A 70 -10.14 9.89 1.08
N PRO A 71 -11.05 8.96 1.39
CA PRO A 71 -10.71 7.56 1.61
C PRO A 71 -10.96 6.70 0.35
N TRP A 72 -10.01 5.86 -0.01
CA TRP A 72 -10.24 4.69 -0.86
C TRP A 72 -10.37 3.44 0.01
N HIS A 73 -11.42 2.65 -0.24
CA HIS A 73 -11.54 1.32 0.33
C HIS A 73 -10.80 0.32 -0.56
N LEU A 74 -9.77 -0.31 0.00
CA LEU A 74 -8.94 -1.24 -0.75
C LEU A 74 -9.55 -2.64 -0.72
N SER A 75 -9.14 -3.46 -1.67
CA SER A 75 -9.51 -4.88 -1.74
C SER A 75 -8.52 -5.64 -2.62
N GLY A 76 -8.58 -6.97 -2.58
CA GLY A 76 -7.72 -7.83 -3.38
C GLY A 76 -6.36 -8.08 -2.75
N LEU A 77 -5.49 -8.74 -3.51
CA LEU A 77 -4.12 -9.06 -3.11
C LEU A 77 -3.15 -8.13 -3.83
N ILE A 78 -2.10 -7.69 -3.14
CA ILE A 78 -0.92 -7.09 -3.75
C ILE A 78 0.25 -8.08 -3.64
N GLU A 79 0.72 -8.59 -4.77
CA GLU A 79 1.82 -9.57 -4.80
C GLU A 79 3.17 -8.90 -4.49
N PRO A 80 4.20 -9.67 -4.11
CA PRO A 80 5.55 -9.13 -3.94
C PRO A 80 6.05 -8.41 -5.18
N GLY A 81 6.45 -7.15 -5.04
CA GLY A 81 6.94 -6.32 -6.15
C GLY A 81 5.85 -5.64 -6.98
N ASP A 82 4.57 -5.84 -6.66
CA ASP A 82 3.48 -5.11 -7.32
C ASP A 82 3.35 -3.69 -6.76
N ALA A 83 2.89 -2.79 -7.63
CA ALA A 83 2.46 -1.44 -7.28
C ALA A 83 1.01 -1.26 -7.73
N LEU A 84 0.18 -0.69 -6.87
CA LEU A 84 -1.23 -0.39 -7.13
C LEU A 84 -1.51 1.10 -6.92
N VAL A 85 -2.31 1.67 -7.80
CA VAL A 85 -2.56 3.12 -7.85
C VAL A 85 -4.00 3.43 -7.45
N ALA A 86 -4.15 4.34 -6.50
CA ALA A 86 -5.43 4.96 -6.15
C ALA A 86 -5.50 6.38 -6.72
N GLY A 87 -6.57 6.69 -7.43
CA GLY A 87 -6.70 7.96 -8.14
C GLY A 87 -8.09 8.16 -8.73
N ASP A 88 -8.18 9.14 -9.62
CA ASP A 88 -9.43 9.42 -10.33
C ASP A 88 -9.73 8.29 -11.33
N ALA A 89 -11.01 7.94 -11.48
CA ALA A 89 -11.42 6.93 -12.44
C ALA A 89 -11.27 7.39 -13.91
N THR A 90 -11.31 8.70 -14.14
CA THR A 90 -11.19 9.33 -15.46
C THR A 90 -9.98 10.25 -15.52
N THR A 91 -8.82 9.66 -15.78
CA THR A 91 -7.54 10.39 -15.95
C THR A 91 -7.46 11.10 -17.31
N THR A 92 -6.83 12.28 -17.33
CA THR A 92 -6.58 13.02 -18.58
C THR A 92 -5.41 12.40 -19.35
N VAL A 93 -4.33 12.06 -18.66
CA VAL A 93 -3.26 11.21 -19.19
C VAL A 93 -3.51 9.79 -18.70
N ALA A 94 -3.59 8.84 -19.62
CA ALA A 94 -3.85 7.45 -19.26
C ALA A 94 -2.67 6.80 -18.51
N PHE A 95 -2.97 6.24 -17.34
CA PHE A 95 -2.13 5.34 -16.56
C PHE A 95 -3.01 4.32 -15.81
N PRO A 96 -2.46 3.20 -15.30
CA PRO A 96 -3.23 2.24 -14.51
C PRO A 96 -3.77 2.87 -13.22
N VAL A 97 -5.04 2.62 -12.92
CA VAL A 97 -5.68 3.03 -11.66
C VAL A 97 -6.43 1.82 -11.12
N ASP A 98 -5.88 1.20 -10.08
CA ASP A 98 -6.39 -0.05 -9.48
C ASP A 98 -7.53 0.21 -8.51
N PHE A 99 -7.53 1.39 -7.86
CA PHE A 99 -8.61 1.88 -7.01
C PHE A 99 -9.19 3.19 -7.59
N PRO A 100 -10.00 3.11 -8.66
CA PRO A 100 -10.53 4.28 -9.35
C PRO A 100 -11.77 4.86 -8.65
N GLU A 101 -11.74 6.15 -8.31
CA GLU A 101 -12.87 6.87 -7.72
C GLU A 101 -13.07 8.25 -8.37
N GLU A 102 -14.19 8.47 -9.07
CA GLU A 102 -14.54 9.76 -9.71
C GLU A 102 -14.66 10.92 -8.71
N GLU A 103 -14.91 10.62 -7.43
CA GLU A 103 -15.06 11.64 -6.39
C GLU A 103 -13.72 12.24 -5.93
N TRP A 104 -12.60 11.60 -6.28
CA TRP A 104 -11.26 12.05 -5.89
C TRP A 104 -10.95 13.47 -6.43
N SER A 105 -11.17 13.69 -7.72
CA SER A 105 -10.96 14.99 -8.37
C SER A 105 -11.84 16.11 -7.82
N ASN A 106 -13.02 15.76 -7.29
CA ASN A 106 -13.97 16.72 -6.72
C ASN A 106 -13.60 17.15 -5.28
N ASN A 107 -12.87 16.30 -4.54
CA ASN A 107 -12.51 16.55 -3.14
C ASN A 107 -11.05 17.02 -2.96
N ASN A 108 -10.18 16.81 -3.94
CA ASN A 108 -8.76 17.15 -3.83
C ASN A 108 -8.43 18.65 -4.07
N GLY A 109 -9.43 19.51 -4.28
CA GLY A 109 -9.25 20.95 -4.47
C GLY A 109 -8.79 21.73 -3.22
N LEU A 110 -8.97 21.15 -2.03
CA LEU A 110 -8.64 21.77 -0.73
C LEU A 110 -7.19 21.53 -0.26
N TRP A 111 -6.33 20.96 -1.10
CA TRP A 111 -4.95 20.58 -0.74
C TRP A 111 -4.00 21.79 -0.66
N ASN A 112 -4.39 22.93 -1.22
CA ASN A 112 -3.59 24.15 -1.33
C ASN A 112 -4.14 25.28 -0.46
#